data_AF-A0A6A3IAI8-F1
#
_entry.id   AF-A0A6A3IAI8-F1
#
_cell.length_a   1.000
_cell.length_b   1.000
_cell.length_c   1.000
_cell.angle_alpha   90.00
_cell.angle_beta   90.00
_cell.angle_gamma   90.00
#
_symmetry.space_group_name_H-M   'P 1'
#
loop_
_entity.id
_entity.type
_entity.pdbx_description
1 polymer ?
#
loop_
_entity_poly.entity_id
_entity_poly.type
_entity_poly.pdbx_seq_one_letter_code
_entity_poly.pdbx_strand_id
1 'polypeptide(L)'
;MPPAYHYLYKKAAKNLDEPYTIIENFTKELYADTSRADIKVKQVVRRYVETDRDVVIWVARVAPAEIKHKLLRGFTYYLRGYAVTKRSPDSTPGQALGSSAMLVDLP
;
A
#
# COMPACT_ATOMS: atom_id res chain seq x y z
N MET A 1 12.45 -0.27 -21.66
CA MET A 1 12.66 -0.52 -20.22
C MET A 1 11.95 -1.83 -19.87
N PRO A 2 12.63 -2.82 -19.28
CA PRO A 2 11.94 -3.98 -18.73
C PRO A 2 11.06 -3.54 -17.53
N PRO A 3 9.93 -4.23 -17.27
CA PRO A 3 9.05 -3.88 -16.17
C PRO A 3 9.73 -4.15 -14.82
N ALA A 4 9.49 -3.26 -13.84
CA ALA A 4 9.94 -3.48 -12.47
C ALA A 4 9.13 -4.61 -11.82
N TYR A 5 9.82 -5.64 -11.31
CA TYR A 5 9.18 -6.75 -10.58
C TYR A 5 9.26 -6.52 -9.07
N HIS A 6 8.25 -7.05 -8.36
CA HIS A 6 8.06 -6.83 -6.93
C HIS A 6 7.64 -8.11 -6.23
N TYR A 7 8.46 -8.59 -5.28
CA TYR A 7 8.13 -9.76 -4.48
C TYR A 7 7.97 -9.40 -3.01
N LEU A 8 6.89 -9.90 -2.41
CA LEU A 8 6.63 -9.80 -0.97
C LEU A 8 7.07 -11.11 -0.32
N TYR A 9 8.07 -11.08 0.56
CA TYR A 9 8.59 -12.32 1.15
C TYR A 9 8.58 -12.34 2.68
N LYS A 10 8.43 -11.19 3.35
CA LYS A 10 8.19 -11.12 4.80
C LYS A 10 7.02 -10.18 5.08
N LYS A 11 6.01 -10.67 5.79
CA LYS A 11 4.83 -9.91 6.23
C LYS A 11 4.52 -10.24 7.68
N ALA A 12 4.33 -9.21 8.49
CA ALA A 12 3.81 -9.31 9.85
C ALA A 12 2.65 -8.33 9.99
N ALA A 13 1.45 -8.84 10.22
CA ALA A 13 0.26 -8.02 10.44
C ALA A 13 -0.09 -8.04 11.94
N LYS A 14 -0.54 -6.90 12.47
CA LYS A 14 -1.10 -6.78 13.80
C LYS A 14 -2.62 -6.69 13.68
N ASN A 15 -3.34 -7.57 14.37
CA ASN A 15 -4.78 -7.43 14.56
C ASN A 15 -5.03 -6.51 15.76
N LEU A 16 -5.92 -5.52 15.61
CA LEU A 16 -6.31 -4.58 16.66
C LEU A 16 -7.75 -4.76 17.12
N ASP A 17 -8.46 -5.77 16.62
CA ASP A 17 -9.92 -5.93 16.76
C ASP A 17 -10.71 -4.68 16.30
N GLU A 18 -10.06 -3.81 15.52
CA GLU A 18 -10.65 -2.60 14.98
C GLU A 18 -11.06 -2.87 13.52
N PRO A 19 -12.36 -2.75 13.18
CA PRO A 19 -12.86 -3.14 11.88
C PRO A 19 -12.22 -2.31 10.77
N TYR A 20 -12.00 -2.96 9.63
CA TYR A 20 -11.45 -2.36 8.41
C TYR A 20 -10.11 -1.64 8.57
N THR A 21 -9.35 -1.98 9.62
CA THR A 21 -8.03 -1.43 9.89
C THR A 21 -6.97 -2.51 9.72
N ILE A 22 -5.97 -2.25 8.89
CA ILE A 22 -4.82 -3.13 8.68
C ILE A 22 -3.59 -2.39 9.19
N ILE A 23 -2.85 -3.02 10.10
CA ILE A 23 -1.51 -2.58 10.48
C ILE A 23 -0.54 -3.68 10.11
N GLU A 24 0.44 -3.36 9.29
CA GLU A 24 1.40 -4.34 8.84
C GLU A 24 2.79 -3.78 8.64
N ASN A 25 3.76 -4.67 8.81
CA ASN A 25 5.15 -4.45 8.48
C ASN A 25 5.53 -5.52 7.45
N PHE A 26 6.09 -5.12 6.33
CA PHE A 26 6.55 -6.07 5.33
C PHE A 26 7.85 -5.65 4.67
N THR A 27 8.53 -6.61 4.06
CA THR A 27 9.69 -6.35 3.20
C THR A 27 9.33 -6.72 1.77
N LYS A 28 9.54 -5.77 0.86
CA LYS A 28 9.33 -5.91 -0.57
C LYS A 28 10.68 -5.85 -1.27
N GLU A 29 10.93 -6.82 -2.11
CA GLU A 29 12.04 -6.81 -3.05
C GLU A 29 11.62 -6.02 -4.31
N LEU A 30 12.46 -5.08 -4.74
CA LEU A 30 12.27 -4.21 -5.89
C LEU A 30 13.41 -4.46 -6.87
N TYR A 31 13.07 -4.85 -8.10
CA TYR A 31 14.02 -4.89 -9.22
C TYR A 31 13.80 -3.69 -10.15
N ALA A 32 14.86 -2.94 -10.41
CA ALA A 32 14.91 -1.88 -11.42
C ALA A 32 16.18 -2.06 -12.26
N ASP A 33 16.02 -2.41 -13.53
CA ASP A 33 17.11 -2.83 -14.43
C ASP A 33 18.02 -3.90 -13.79
N THR A 34 19.28 -3.58 -13.53
CA THR A 34 20.28 -4.46 -12.88
C THR A 34 20.39 -4.24 -11.37
N SER A 35 19.53 -3.39 -10.81
CA SER A 35 19.56 -3.03 -9.40
C SER A 35 18.44 -3.75 -8.65
N ARG A 36 18.80 -4.42 -7.58
CA ARG A 36 17.88 -4.99 -6.58
C ARG A 36 17.91 -4.14 -5.33
N ALA A 37 16.73 -3.89 -4.77
CA ALA A 37 16.54 -3.20 -3.50
C ALA A 37 15.57 -3.96 -2.61
N ASP A 38 15.95 -4.20 -1.37
CA ASP A 38 15.00 -4.64 -0.34
C ASP A 38 14.46 -3.41 0.38
N ILE A 39 13.14 -3.31 0.49
CA ILE A 39 12.43 -2.17 1.06
C ILE A 39 11.60 -2.64 2.24
N LYS A 40 11.84 -2.08 3.42
CA LYS A 40 11.02 -2.29 4.62
C LYS A 40 9.91 -1.25 4.66
N VAL A 41 8.68 -1.70 4.73
CA VAL A 41 7.49 -0.88 4.84
C VAL A 41 6.82 -1.15 6.18
N LYS A 42 6.44 -0.08 6.88
CA LYS A 42 5.50 -0.13 7.99
C LYS A 42 4.29 0.71 7.59
N GLN A 43 3.09 0.15 7.59
CA GLN A 43 1.90 0.88 7.19
C GLN A 43 0.69 0.64 8.07
N VAL A 44 -0.19 1.63 8.05
CA VAL A 44 -1.55 1.56 8.55
C VAL A 44 -2.47 1.91 7.40
N VAL A 45 -3.46 1.05 7.14
CA VAL A 45 -4.51 1.25 6.14
C VAL A 45 -5.85 1.17 6.85
N ARG A 46 -6.75 2.12 6.57
CA ARG A 46 -8.09 2.12 7.15
C ARG A 46 -9.12 2.46 6.09
N ARG A 47 -10.23 1.71 6.06
CA ARG A 47 -11.39 2.00 5.22
C ARG A 47 -12.51 2.63 6.05
N TYR A 48 -13.08 3.70 5.53
CA TYR A 48 -14.31 4.33 6.00
C TYR A 48 -15.41 4.04 4.98
N VAL A 49 -16.54 3.56 5.46
CA VAL A 49 -17.72 3.27 4.63
C VAL A 49 -18.69 4.44 4.78
N GLU A 50 -18.91 5.16 3.69
CA GLU A 50 -19.92 6.21 3.60
C GLU A 50 -21.11 5.68 2.77
N THR A 51 -22.19 6.46 2.69
CA THR A 51 -23.44 6.04 2.05
C THR A 51 -23.25 5.65 0.57
N ASP A 52 -22.46 6.43 -0.18
CA ASP A 52 -22.31 6.32 -1.64
C ASP A 52 -20.89 5.90 -2.08
N ARG A 53 -19.95 5.84 -1.13
CA ARG A 53 -18.54 5.61 -1.42
C ARG A 53 -17.81 4.93 -0.27
N ASP A 54 -16.69 4.31 -0.59
CA ASP A 54 -15.69 3.91 0.38
C ASP A 54 -14.46 4.80 0.25
N VAL A 55 -13.90 5.18 1.40
CA VAL A 55 -12.66 5.94 1.47
C VAL A 55 -11.60 5.08 2.15
N VAL A 56 -10.53 4.74 1.44
CA VAL A 56 -9.38 4.02 1.97
C VAL A 56 -8.25 5.01 2.17
N ILE A 57 -7.74 5.13 3.39
CA ILE A 57 -6.61 5.99 3.73
C ILE A 57 -5.43 5.09 4.10
N TRP A 58 -4.23 5.44 3.65
CA TRP A 58 -3.00 4.78 4.10
C TRP A 58 -1.96 5.80 4.56
N VAL A 59 -1.19 5.39 5.56
CA VAL A 59 0.04 6.05 5.99
C VAL A 59 1.13 4.98 6.08
N ALA A 60 2.25 5.21 5.42
CA ALA A 60 3.36 4.28 5.39
C ALA A 60 4.70 4.97 5.64
N ARG A 61 5.57 4.30 6.40
CA ARG A 61 7.00 4.60 6.47
C ARG A 61 7.73 3.56 5.64
N VAL A 62 8.48 4.03 4.64
CA VAL A 62 9.24 3.21 3.70
C VAL A 62 10.72 3.48 3.94
N ALA A 63 11.51 2.45 4.18
CA ALA A 63 12.96 2.57 4.35
C ALA A 63 13.68 1.48 3.57
N PRO A 64 14.79 1.80 2.88
CA PRO A 64 15.62 0.78 2.26
C PRO A 64 16.24 -0.10 3.35
N ALA A 65 16.24 -1.40 3.10
CA ALA A 65 17.02 -2.36 3.85
C ALA A 65 18.41 -2.53 3.20
N GLU A 66 18.50 -2.61 1.87
CA GLU A 66 19.74 -2.86 1.13
C GLU A 66 19.58 -2.55 -0.37
N ILE A 67 20.57 -1.92 -1.02
CA ILE A 67 20.71 -1.85 -2.49
C ILE A 67 22.14 -2.27 -2.86
N LYS A 68 22.30 -3.29 -3.71
CA LYS A 68 23.64 -3.81 -4.13
C LYS A 68 24.62 -4.01 -2.96
N HIS A 69 24.16 -4.60 -1.84
CA HIS A 69 24.97 -4.81 -0.64
C HIS A 69 25.44 -3.56 0.10
N LYS A 70 24.84 -2.40 -0.19
CA LYS A 70 25.08 -1.14 0.53
C LYS A 70 23.79 -0.64 1.18
N LEU A 71 23.90 -0.22 2.44
CA LEU A 71 22.81 0.47 3.11
C LEU A 71 22.70 1.89 2.56
N LEU A 72 21.60 2.20 1.87
CA LEU A 72 21.29 3.57 1.47
C LEU A 72 20.76 4.35 2.68
N ARG A 73 21.65 5.10 3.32
CA ARG A 73 21.27 6.05 4.38
C ARG A 73 20.57 7.26 3.74
N GLY A 74 19.55 7.79 4.39
CA GLY A 74 18.83 9.02 3.96
C GLY A 74 17.58 8.82 3.10
N PHE A 75 17.28 7.60 2.62
CA PHE A 75 16.13 7.33 1.75
C PHE A 75 14.89 6.82 2.53
N THR A 76 14.61 7.39 3.70
CA THR A 76 13.34 7.08 4.39
C THR A 76 12.25 8.00 3.88
N TYR A 77 11.18 7.43 3.35
CA TYR A 77 10.02 8.15 2.86
C TYR A 77 8.82 7.92 3.78
N TYR A 78 8.01 8.96 3.92
CA TYR A 78 6.69 8.88 4.53
C TYR A 78 5.69 9.09 3.42
N LEU A 79 4.85 8.08 3.18
CA LEU A 79 3.80 8.12 2.17
C LEU A 79 2.48 8.26 2.88
N ARG A 80 1.65 9.18 2.39
CA ARG A 80 0.26 9.32 2.81
C ARG A 80 -0.59 9.49 1.57
N GLY A 81 -1.71 8.79 1.54
CA GLY A 81 -2.65 8.95 0.46
C GLY A 81 -4.00 8.39 0.81
N TYR A 82 -4.93 8.61 -0.10
CA TYR A 82 -6.25 8.03 -0.02
C TYR A 82 -6.76 7.63 -1.40
N ALA A 83 -7.68 6.66 -1.38
CA ALA A 83 -8.42 6.23 -2.53
C ALA A 83 -9.91 6.33 -2.21
N VAL A 84 -10.68 6.85 -3.16
CA VAL A 84 -12.14 6.86 -3.08
C VAL A 84 -12.68 5.92 -4.13
N THR A 85 -13.48 4.95 -3.71
CA THR A 85 -14.22 4.09 -4.63
C THR A 85 -15.70 4.42 -4.53
N LYS A 86 -16.27 4.90 -5.64
CA LYS A 86 -17.72 5.05 -5.76
C LYS A 86 -18.34 3.71 -6.09
N ARG A 87 -19.49 3.41 -5.48
CA ARG A 87 -20.28 2.24 -5.87
C ARG A 87 -20.87 2.51 -7.25
N SER A 88 -20.68 1.59 -8.20
CA SER A 88 -21.45 1.66 -9.43
C SER A 88 -22.93 1.48 -9.08
N PRO A 89 -23.86 2.23 -9.69
CA PRO A 89 -25.30 1.96 -9.58
C PRO A 89 -25.65 0.50 -9.93
N ASP A 90 -24.85 -0.15 -10.77
CA ASP A 90 -25.01 -1.54 -11.20
C ASP A 90 -24.37 -2.56 -10.23
N SER A 91 -23.84 -2.11 -9.08
CA SER A 91 -23.22 -3.00 -8.10
C SER A 91 -24.28 -3.68 -7.24
N THR A 92 -24.46 -4.99 -7.42
CA THR A 92 -25.28 -5.81 -6.52
C THR A 92 -24.62 -5.91 -5.14
N PRO A 93 -25.36 -5.77 -4.02
CA PRO A 93 -24.81 -6.01 -2.68
C PRO A 93 -24.19 -7.42 -2.60
N GLY A 94 -22.88 -7.50 -2.41
CA GLY A 94 -22.13 -8.77 -2.33
C GLY A 94 -21.31 -9.14 -3.57
N GLN A 95 -21.45 -8.43 -4.69
CA GLN A 95 -20.72 -8.71 -5.92
C GLN A 95 -20.01 -7.44 -6.42
N ALA A 96 -18.79 -7.20 -5.92
CA ALA A 96 -17.98 -6.04 -6.28
C ALA A 96 -17.32 -6.23 -7.66
N LEU A 97 -18.11 -6.12 -8.73
CA LEU A 97 -17.63 -6.16 -10.11
C LEU A 97 -17.91 -4.81 -10.79
N GLY A 98 -17.26 -3.75 -10.30
CA GLY A 98 -17.34 -2.43 -10.92
C GLY A 98 -17.23 -1.30 -9.92
N SER A 99 -16.01 -0.97 -9.50
CA SER A 99 -15.74 0.27 -8.77
C SER A 99 -14.68 1.08 -9.51
N SER A 100 -14.92 2.38 -9.64
CA SER A 100 -13.93 3.34 -10.14
C SER A 100 -13.18 3.91 -8.94
N ALA A 101 -11.85 3.78 -8.95
CA ALA A 101 -10.98 4.25 -7.87
C ALA A 101 -10.24 5.52 -8.30
N MET A 102 -10.39 6.60 -7.53
CA MET A 102 -9.54 7.79 -7.66
C MET A 102 -8.42 7.70 -6.61
N LEU A 103 -7.16 7.66 -7.05
CA LEU A 103 -5.98 7.71 -6.18
C LEU A 103 -5.54 9.16 -6.00
N VAL A 104 -5.37 9.60 -4.77
CA VAL A 104 -4.86 10.93 -4.45
C VAL A 104 -3.72 10.81 -3.44
N ASP A 105 -2.54 11.28 -3.84
CA ASP A 105 -1.39 11.42 -2.94
C ASP A 105 -1.55 12.71 -2.12
N LEU A 106 -1.33 12.61 -0.80
CA LEU A 106 -1.31 13.77 0.08
C LEU A 106 0.14 14.28 0.23
N PRO A 107 0.36 15.61 0.23
CA PRO A 107 1.70 16.21 0.32
C PRO A 107 2.41 15.86 1.64
#